data_AF-A0A8S3WKY4-F1
#
_entry.id   AF-A0A8S3WKY4-F1
#
_cell.length_a   1.000
_cell.length_b   1.000
_cell.length_c   1.000
_cell.angle_alpha   90.00
_cell.angle_beta   90.00
_cell.angle_gamma   90.00
#
_symmetry.space_group_name_H-M   'P 1'
#
loop_
_entity.id
_entity.type
_entity.pdbx_description
1 polymer ?
#
loop_
_entity_poly.entity_id
_entity_poly.type
_entity_poly.pdbx_seq_one_letter_code
_entity_poly.pdbx_strand_id
1 'polypeptide(L)'
;MYYCDFDHVYDYIYDIFTNEYAWIHNCHIQGPFLAEIKTNLQETVNHANLDRSLYLYSGHDVNVVALWRALGFEELLDPDYGASLVLELHEEVEQDSFFVKLFYRNNTKVEIPMELNMPFCEDPCTYKRFIQHIESLIPADWEAECQN
;
A
#
# COMPACT_ATOMS: atom_id res chain seq x y z
N MET A 1 21.05 -14.32 -19.95
CA MET A 1 20.27 -14.96 -18.87
C MET A 1 20.96 -14.55 -17.59
N TYR A 2 20.59 -13.38 -17.05
CA TYR A 2 21.15 -12.90 -15.80
C TYR A 2 20.28 -13.44 -14.67
N TYR A 3 20.92 -14.18 -13.77
CA TYR A 3 20.33 -14.65 -12.53
C TYR A 3 20.22 -13.45 -11.59
N CYS A 4 19.05 -13.21 -11.00
CA CYS A 4 18.98 -12.49 -9.73
C CYS A 4 19.69 -13.39 -8.71
N ASP A 5 20.80 -12.94 -8.15
CA ASP A 5 21.55 -13.72 -7.17
C ASP A 5 20.74 -13.80 -5.87
N PHE A 6 20.34 -15.01 -5.49
CA PHE A 6 19.43 -15.29 -4.36
C PHE A 6 20.16 -15.37 -3.00
N ASP A 7 21.45 -15.02 -2.93
CA ASP A 7 22.24 -15.11 -1.70
C ASP A 7 22.01 -13.95 -0.69
N HIS A 8 21.19 -12.94 -1.03
CA HIS A 8 20.88 -11.78 -0.18
C HIS A 8 19.40 -11.65 0.23
N VAL A 9 18.68 -12.76 0.42
CA VAL A 9 17.29 -12.72 0.94
C VAL A 9 17.22 -12.04 2.32
N TYR A 10 18.25 -12.21 3.15
CA TYR A 10 18.31 -11.60 4.48
C TYR A 10 18.47 -10.09 4.44
N ASP A 11 19.30 -9.55 3.54
CA ASP A 11 19.50 -8.10 3.41
C ASP A 11 18.22 -7.44 2.85
N TYR A 12 17.56 -8.09 1.89
CA TYR A 12 16.28 -7.62 1.36
C TYR A 12 15.18 -7.56 2.44
N ILE A 13 15.09 -8.60 3.28
CA ILE A 13 14.20 -8.62 4.43
C ILE A 13 14.57 -7.50 5.39
N TYR A 14 15.85 -7.40 5.78
CA TYR A 14 16.32 -6.38 6.70
C TYR A 14 15.94 -4.98 6.24
N ASP A 15 16.17 -4.64 4.98
CA ASP A 15 15.85 -3.33 4.39
C ASP A 15 14.35 -3.00 4.44
N ILE A 16 13.45 -3.97 4.15
CA ILE A 16 11.99 -3.80 4.29
C ILE A 16 11.62 -3.44 5.74
N PHE A 17 12.27 -4.11 6.70
CA PHE A 17 11.96 -3.98 8.11
C PHE A 17 12.64 -2.75 8.75
N THR A 18 13.80 -2.29 8.27
CA THR A 18 14.60 -1.22 8.90
C THR A 18 14.51 0.15 8.23
N ASN A 19 13.86 0.27 7.06
CA ASN A 19 13.74 1.52 6.30
C ASN A 19 15.09 2.09 5.81
N GLU A 20 16.17 1.32 5.92
CA GLU A 20 17.40 1.54 5.17
C GLU A 20 17.09 1.13 3.71
N TYR A 21 17.23 2.04 2.74
CA TYR A 21 16.95 1.83 1.31
C TYR A 21 15.47 1.80 0.87
N ALA A 22 14.63 2.69 1.42
CA ALA A 22 13.26 2.93 0.95
C ALA A 22 13.11 3.07 -0.59
N TRP A 23 14.12 3.62 -1.27
CA TRP A 23 14.15 3.76 -2.73
C TRP A 23 14.22 2.43 -3.48
N ILE A 24 14.86 1.37 -2.95
CA ILE A 24 14.94 0.05 -3.59
C ILE A 24 13.58 -0.65 -3.52
N HIS A 25 12.86 -0.54 -2.41
CA HIS A 25 11.55 -1.17 -2.23
C HIS A 25 10.44 -0.54 -3.08
N ASN A 26 10.46 0.79 -3.21
CA ASN A 26 9.58 1.52 -4.12
C ASN A 26 9.75 1.03 -5.56
N CYS A 27 10.97 0.63 -5.94
CA CYS A 27 11.32 0.08 -7.25
C CYS A 27 11.13 -1.44 -7.40
N HIS A 28 10.79 -2.24 -6.40
CA HIS A 28 10.72 -3.71 -6.61
C HIS A 28 9.39 -4.37 -6.23
N ILE A 29 8.65 -3.83 -5.27
CA ILE A 29 7.34 -4.41 -4.89
C ILE A 29 6.25 -3.35 -4.81
N GLN A 30 6.58 -2.14 -4.33
CA GLN A 30 5.56 -1.18 -3.95
C GLN A 30 5.03 -0.37 -5.15
N GLY A 31 5.88 0.06 -6.09
CA GLY A 31 5.49 0.96 -7.19
C GLY A 31 4.30 0.48 -8.04
N PRO A 32 4.38 -0.68 -8.73
CA PRO A 32 3.32 -1.19 -9.59
C PRO A 32 2.04 -1.50 -8.82
N PHE A 33 2.16 -2.03 -7.60
CA PHE A 33 1.02 -2.34 -6.76
C PHE A 33 0.30 -1.07 -6.28
N LEU A 34 1.05 -0.05 -5.86
CA LEU A 34 0.53 1.27 -5.51
C LEU A 34 -0.11 1.97 -6.72
N ALA A 35 0.47 1.82 -7.91
CA ALA A 35 -0.09 2.33 -9.15
C ALA A 35 -1.43 1.65 -9.50
N GLU A 36 -1.54 0.35 -9.25
CA GLU A 36 -2.79 -0.40 -9.42
C GLU A 36 -3.87 0.09 -8.43
N ILE A 37 -3.52 0.23 -7.14
CA ILE A 37 -4.42 0.79 -6.11
C ILE A 37 -4.91 2.17 -6.54
N LYS A 38 -4.00 3.05 -6.95
CA LYS A 38 -4.32 4.40 -7.45
C LYS A 38 -5.32 4.33 -8.61
N THR A 39 -5.06 3.47 -9.59
CA THR A 39 -5.91 3.33 -10.79
C THR A 39 -7.32 2.88 -10.41
N ASN A 40 -7.43 1.88 -9.55
CA ASN A 40 -8.73 1.37 -9.09
C ASN A 40 -9.53 2.43 -8.33
N LEU A 41 -8.88 3.17 -7.41
CA LEU A 41 -9.55 4.25 -6.69
C LEU A 41 -9.97 5.39 -7.64
N GLN A 42 -9.14 5.73 -8.63
CA GLN A 42 -9.46 6.73 -9.65
C GLN A 42 -10.67 6.33 -10.49
N GLU A 43 -10.78 5.05 -10.90
CA GLU A 43 -11.93 4.55 -11.63
C GLU A 43 -13.22 4.65 -10.81
N THR A 44 -13.16 4.35 -9.50
CA THR A 44 -14.31 4.47 -8.60
C THR A 44 -14.74 5.92 -8.41
N VAL A 45 -13.80 6.84 -8.12
CA VAL A 45 -14.09 8.29 -7.97
C VAL A 45 -14.68 8.88 -9.25
N ASN A 46 -14.21 8.45 -10.42
CA ASN A 46 -14.73 8.90 -11.71
C ASN A 46 -16.05 8.21 -12.10
N HIS A 47 -16.60 7.34 -11.25
CA HIS A 47 -17.78 6.53 -11.53
C HIS A 47 -17.67 5.71 -12.84
N ALA A 48 -16.44 5.34 -13.21
CA ALA A 48 -16.15 4.64 -14.47
C ALA A 48 -16.38 3.12 -14.36
N ASN A 49 -16.31 2.55 -13.15
CA ASN A 49 -16.40 1.12 -12.89
C ASN A 49 -17.30 0.82 -11.68
N LEU A 50 -18.60 1.04 -11.84
CA LEU A 50 -19.59 0.93 -10.75
C LEU A 50 -19.93 -0.52 -10.36
N ASP A 51 -19.65 -1.48 -11.25
CA ASP A 51 -19.96 -2.90 -11.01
C ASP A 51 -18.95 -3.59 -10.08
N ARG A 52 -17.80 -2.95 -9.82
CA ARG A 52 -16.74 -3.51 -9.00
C ARG A 52 -16.58 -2.74 -7.69
N SER A 53 -17.00 -3.38 -6.60
CA SER A 53 -16.95 -2.82 -5.25
C SER A 53 -15.79 -3.34 -4.38
N LEU A 54 -15.12 -4.42 -4.79
CA LEU A 54 -14.06 -5.06 -4.01
C LEU A 54 -12.92 -5.56 -4.90
N TYR A 55 -11.69 -5.28 -4.48
CA TYR A 55 -10.47 -5.84 -5.02
C TYR A 55 -9.77 -6.63 -3.92
N LEU A 56 -9.41 -7.88 -4.21
CA LEU A 56 -8.72 -8.75 -3.25
C LEU A 56 -7.38 -9.19 -3.80
N TYR A 57 -6.33 -8.85 -3.07
CA TYR A 57 -4.94 -9.18 -3.41
C TYR A 57 -4.40 -10.21 -2.44
N SER A 58 -3.95 -11.35 -2.96
CA SER A 58 -3.24 -12.35 -2.18
C SER A 58 -1.74 -12.12 -2.32
N GLY A 59 -1.05 -11.97 -1.20
CA GLY A 59 0.39 -11.73 -1.17
C GLY A 59 1.04 -12.40 0.04
N HIS A 60 2.31 -12.08 0.25
CA HIS A 60 3.12 -12.53 1.37
C HIS A 60 3.19 -11.46 2.48
N ASP A 61 3.66 -11.87 3.66
CA ASP A 61 3.99 -10.98 4.79
C ASP A 61 4.82 -9.76 4.34
N VAL A 62 5.83 -9.96 3.50
CA VAL A 62 6.65 -8.89 2.91
C VAL A 62 5.83 -7.88 2.11
N ASN A 63 4.73 -8.27 1.46
CA ASN A 63 3.85 -7.34 0.75
C ASN A 63 3.03 -6.49 1.74
N VAL A 64 2.57 -7.10 2.83
CA VAL A 64 1.83 -6.39 3.89
C VAL A 64 2.74 -5.38 4.58
N VAL A 65 3.97 -5.78 4.93
CA VAL A 65 4.96 -4.88 5.53
C VAL A 65 5.39 -3.79 4.54
N ALA A 66 5.58 -4.12 3.27
CA ALA A 66 5.89 -3.13 2.24
C ALA A 66 4.77 -2.08 2.10
N LEU A 67 3.51 -2.48 2.05
CA LEU A 67 2.38 -1.55 2.02
C LEU A 67 2.28 -0.73 3.32
N TRP A 68 2.52 -1.35 4.47
CA TRP A 68 2.59 -0.67 5.77
C TRP A 68 3.62 0.46 5.77
N ARG A 69 4.82 0.20 5.24
CA ARG A 69 5.88 1.20 5.07
C ARG A 69 5.48 2.29 4.07
N ALA A 70 4.91 1.92 2.93
CA ALA A 70 4.41 2.89 1.94
C ALA A 70 3.40 3.87 2.53
N LEU A 71 2.55 3.39 3.45
CA LEU A 71 1.55 4.20 4.15
C LEU A 71 2.15 5.05 5.28
N GLY A 72 3.47 5.06 5.44
CA GLY A 72 4.19 5.98 6.34
C GLY A 72 4.34 5.49 7.77
N PHE A 73 4.03 4.23 8.07
CA PHE A 73 4.22 3.68 9.40
C PHE A 73 5.67 3.25 9.61
N GLU A 74 6.31 3.75 10.67
CA GLU A 74 7.72 3.47 11.03
C GLU A 74 7.87 2.31 12.04
N GLU A 75 6.79 1.93 12.71
CA GLU A 75 6.79 0.80 13.64
C GLU A 75 7.04 -0.53 12.91
N LEU A 76 7.83 -1.41 13.53
CA LEU A 76 8.03 -2.78 13.03
C LEU A 76 6.70 -3.52 13.05
N LEU A 77 6.31 -4.07 11.90
CA LEU A 77 5.12 -4.88 11.75
C LEU A 77 5.52 -6.34 11.52
N ASP A 78 5.07 -7.25 12.38
CA ASP A 78 5.22 -8.70 12.20
C ASP A 78 3.83 -9.30 11.96
N PRO A 79 3.40 -9.48 10.69
CA PRO A 79 2.04 -9.92 10.39
C PRO A 79 1.85 -11.42 10.69
N ASP A 80 0.91 -11.74 11.57
CA ASP A 80 0.46 -13.11 11.80
C ASP A 80 -0.17 -13.72 10.53
N TYR A 81 -0.28 -15.05 10.48
CA TYR A 81 -0.99 -15.71 9.39
C TYR A 81 -2.44 -15.22 9.25
N GLY A 82 -2.80 -14.82 8.03
CA GLY A 82 -4.11 -14.25 7.71
C GLY A 82 -4.26 -12.79 8.10
N ALA A 83 -3.15 -12.10 8.42
CA ALA A 83 -3.13 -10.65 8.50
C ALA A 83 -3.57 -10.01 7.17
N SER A 84 -4.30 -8.90 7.25
CA SER A 84 -4.78 -8.18 6.07
C SER A 84 -4.84 -6.68 6.31
N LEU A 85 -4.43 -5.91 5.31
CA LEU A 85 -4.70 -4.47 5.22
C LEU A 85 -5.91 -4.25 4.31
N VAL A 86 -6.82 -3.39 4.74
CA VAL A 86 -8.02 -3.03 3.99
C VAL A 86 -8.05 -1.53 3.81
N LEU A 87 -8.14 -1.09 2.55
CA LEU A 87 -8.34 0.30 2.18
C LEU A 87 -9.78 0.46 1.72
N GLU A 88 -10.52 1.36 2.36
CA GLU A 88 -11.89 1.68 2.00
C GLU A 88 -11.95 3.11 1.45
N LEU A 89 -12.62 3.27 0.31
CA LEU A 89 -12.95 4.57 -0.26
C LEU A 89 -14.40 4.91 0.09
N HIS A 90 -14.60 6.08 0.68
CA HIS A 90 -15.91 6.59 1.08
C HIS A 90 -16.22 7.88 0.34
N GLU A 91 -17.49 8.10 0.06
CA GLU A 91 -18.02 9.30 -0.60
C GLU A 91 -18.98 10.03 0.33
N GLU A 92 -18.73 11.31 0.58
CA GLU A 92 -19.62 12.22 1.29
C GLU A 92 -20.48 12.98 0.27
N VAL A 93 -21.68 12.46 0.04
CA VAL A 93 -22.62 12.94 -1.00
C VAL A 93 -22.98 14.42 -0.84
N GLU A 94 -23.06 14.94 0.38
CA GLU A 94 -23.44 16.34 0.62
C GLU A 94 -22.34 17.33 0.21
N GLN A 95 -21.07 16.91 0.31
CA GLN A 95 -19.90 17.76 0.05
C GLN A 95 -19.19 17.39 -1.26
N ASP A 96 -19.69 16.38 -1.98
CA ASP A 96 -19.05 15.81 -3.19
C ASP A 96 -17.57 15.49 -2.93
N SER A 97 -17.29 14.91 -1.76
CA SER A 97 -15.94 14.72 -1.22
C SER A 97 -15.64 13.24 -1.01
N PHE A 98 -14.38 12.83 -1.24
CA PHE A 98 -13.94 11.46 -1.06
C PHE A 98 -12.86 11.36 0.01
N PHE A 99 -12.93 10.33 0.83
CA PHE A 99 -11.92 10.03 1.85
C PHE A 99 -11.59 8.54 1.90
N VAL A 100 -10.38 8.25 2.36
CA VAL A 100 -9.83 6.89 2.44
C VAL A 100 -9.67 6.52 3.90
N LYS A 101 -10.18 5.34 4.25
CA LYS A 101 -9.97 4.71 5.55
C LYS A 101 -9.05 3.51 5.42
N LEU A 102 -8.22 3.30 6.42
CA LEU A 102 -7.30 2.17 6.49
C LEU A 102 -7.66 1.31 7.69
N PHE A 103 -7.75 0.01 7.47
CA PHE A 103 -7.95 -0.97 8.53
C PHE A 103 -6.88 -2.03 8.47
N TYR A 104 -6.44 -2.48 9.64
CA TYR A 104 -5.51 -3.59 9.79
C TYR A 104 -6.12 -4.68 10.65
N ARG A 105 -6.12 -5.88 10.12
CA ARG A 105 -6.46 -7.09 10.85
C ARG A 105 -5.18 -7.88 11.06
N ASN A 106 -4.76 -8.00 12.32
CA ASN A 106 -3.50 -8.65 12.66
C ASN A 106 -3.56 -10.17 12.48
N ASN A 107 -4.63 -10.84 12.93
CA ASN A 107 -4.73 -12.29 12.79
C ASN A 107 -6.17 -12.78 12.62
N THR A 108 -6.30 -14.08 12.38
CA THR A 108 -7.59 -14.74 12.16
C THR A 108 -8.50 -14.79 13.39
N LYS A 109 -7.98 -14.54 14.60
CA LYS A 109 -8.75 -14.55 15.85
C LYS A 109 -9.45 -13.22 16.11
N VAL A 110 -8.99 -12.14 15.49
CA VAL A 110 -9.61 -10.83 15.57
C VAL A 110 -10.73 -10.75 14.53
N GLU A 111 -11.97 -10.57 14.99
CA GLU A 111 -13.13 -10.43 14.11
C GLU A 111 -13.27 -9.01 13.55
N ILE A 112 -12.93 -7.99 14.34
CA ILE A 112 -13.08 -6.58 13.97
C ILE A 112 -11.70 -5.99 13.65
N PRO A 113 -11.42 -5.61 12.39
CA PRO A 113 -10.19 -4.91 12.03
C PRO A 113 -10.01 -3.61 12.80
N MET A 114 -8.76 -3.26 13.10
CA MET A 114 -8.44 -1.99 13.76
C MET A 114 -8.38 -0.89 12.71
N GLU A 115 -9.16 0.18 12.89
CA GLU A 115 -9.05 1.40 12.09
C GLU A 115 -7.74 2.12 12.44
N LEU A 116 -6.99 2.51 11.42
CA LEU A 116 -5.68 3.14 11.54
C LEU A 116 -5.68 4.54 10.95
N ASN A 117 -5.03 5.46 11.65
CA ASN A 117 -4.77 6.80 11.16
C ASN A 117 -3.46 6.81 10.36
N MET A 118 -3.53 7.19 9.09
CA MET A 118 -2.36 7.33 8.23
C MET A 118 -1.48 8.50 8.69
N PRO A 119 -0.18 8.29 9.02
CA PRO A 119 0.67 9.32 9.64
C PRO A 119 0.85 10.61 8.81
N PHE A 120 0.70 10.53 7.49
CA PHE A 120 0.89 11.65 6.57
C PHE A 120 -0.37 12.51 6.32
N CYS A 121 -1.48 12.18 6.99
CA CYS A 121 -2.82 12.70 6.73
C CYS A 121 -3.56 13.08 8.02
N GLU A 122 -4.45 14.07 7.92
CA GLU A 122 -5.43 14.36 8.98
C GLU A 122 -6.64 13.43 8.86
N ASP A 123 -7.37 13.21 9.96
CA ASP A 123 -8.58 12.39 9.99
C ASP A 123 -9.84 13.27 9.76
N PRO A 124 -10.71 12.97 8.78
CA PRO A 124 -10.64 11.90 7.78
C PRO A 124 -9.63 12.17 6.65
N CYS A 125 -8.94 11.12 6.21
CA CYS A 125 -7.92 11.29 5.18
C CYS A 125 -8.53 11.50 3.79
N THR A 126 -8.45 12.72 3.28
CA THR A 126 -8.99 13.04 1.94
C THR A 126 -8.31 12.22 0.83
N TYR A 127 -9.10 11.78 -0.14
CA TYR A 127 -8.62 11.06 -1.32
C TYR A 127 -7.49 11.82 -2.04
N LYS A 128 -7.61 13.14 -2.17
CA LYS A 128 -6.59 13.99 -2.79
C LYS A 128 -5.25 13.89 -2.06
N ARG A 129 -5.25 13.95 -0.72
CA ARG A 129 -4.02 13.86 0.08
C ARG A 129 -3.41 12.46 -0.01
N PHE A 130 -4.25 11.43 0.01
CA PHE A 130 -3.84 10.03 -0.15
C PHE A 130 -3.12 9.80 -1.49
N ILE A 131 -3.72 10.25 -2.59
CA ILE A 131 -3.13 10.09 -3.92
C ILE A 131 -1.83 10.88 -4.06
N GLN A 132 -1.75 12.11 -3.55
CA GLN A 132 -0.51 12.89 -3.56
C GLN A 132 0.64 12.16 -2.86
N HIS A 133 0.36 11.50 -1.74
CA HIS A 133 1.36 10.72 -1.02
C HIS A 133 1.80 9.50 -1.84
N ILE A 134 0.86 8.70 -2.31
CA ILE A 134 1.15 7.48 -3.09
C ILE A 134 1.87 7.79 -4.41
N GLU A 135 1.49 8.85 -5.12
CA GLU A 135 2.15 9.27 -6.36
C GLU A 135 3.63 9.58 -6.18
N SER A 136 4.04 10.06 -5.00
CA SER A 136 5.46 10.30 -4.71
C SER A 136 6.29 9.01 -4.57
N LEU A 137 5.63 7.87 -4.38
CA LEU A 137 6.25 6.56 -4.21
C LEU A 137 6.22 5.70 -5.48
N ILE A 138 5.41 6.09 -6.47
CA ILE A 138 5.31 5.38 -7.75
C ILE A 138 6.41 5.91 -8.68
N PRO A 139 7.36 5.06 -9.13
CA PRO A 139 8.41 5.49 -10.06
C PRO A 139 7.82 5.89 -11.42
N ALA A 140 8.46 6.83 -12.09
CA ALA A 140 7.98 7.33 -13.38
C ALA A 140 8.29 6.35 -14.51
N ASP A 141 9.44 5.69 -14.43
CA ASP A 141 9.84 4.61 -15.32
C ASP A 141 10.38 3.44 -14.50
N TRP A 142 9.48 2.53 -14.16
CA TRP A 142 9.81 1.32 -13.42
C TRP A 142 10.95 0.52 -14.05
N GLU A 143 10.93 0.33 -15.37
CA GLU A 143 11.92 -0.54 -16.03
C GLU A 143 13.31 0.11 -16.02
N ALA A 144 13.39 1.42 -16.18
CA ALA A 144 14.66 2.15 -16.14
C ALA A 144 15.20 2.32 -14.71
N GLU A 145 14.34 2.61 -13.74
CA GLU A 145 14.76 2.86 -12.36
C GLU A 145 15.24 1.59 -11.65
N CYS A 146 14.78 0.42 -12.09
CA CYS A 146 15.07 -0.86 -11.46
C CYS A 146 16.05 -1.74 -12.26
N GLN A 147 16.63 -1.18 -13.34
CA GLN A 147 17.78 -1.74 -14.05
C GLN A 147 19.09 -1.28 -13.38
N ASN A 148 19.50 -1.96 -12.30
CA ASN A 148 20.86 -1.90 -11.78
C ASN A 148 21.32 -3.30 -11.34
#